data_AF-A0A7S4MZE2-F1
#
_entry.id   AF-A0A7S4MZE2-F1
#
_cell.length_a   1.000
_cell.length_b   1.000
_cell.length_c   1.000
_cell.angle_alpha   90.00
_cell.angle_beta   90.00
_cell.angle_gamma   90.00
#
_symmetry.space_group_name_H-M   'P 1'
#
loop_
_entity.id
_entity.type
_entity.pdbx_description
1 polymer ?
#
loop_
_entity_poly.entity_id
_entity_poly.type
_entity_poly.pdbx_seq_one_letter_code
_entity_poly.pdbx_strand_id
1 'polypeptide(L)'
;MFSSALARATLARSSVARLGASRTLAVAAEHRPPVDLHGIHARYANATYVAASKSGTLDKVETELAAIKATATSSPAFASFLENPLISRDNKEAQVQDMLGGGKVTPVTLNLMTTLAGNARLADGPKIVDTYAQLM
;
A
#
# COMPACT_ATOMS: atom_id res chain seq x y z
N MET A 1 -33.23 -68.63 -24.66
CA MET A 1 -32.65 -68.87 -23.31
C MET A 1 -31.47 -67.93 -23.14
N PHE A 2 -31.58 -67.00 -22.17
CA PHE A 2 -30.52 -66.13 -21.58
C PHE A 2 -29.79 -65.13 -22.51
N SER A 3 -29.38 -63.93 -22.11
CA SER A 3 -29.63 -63.06 -20.96
C SER A 3 -28.94 -61.72 -21.24
N SER A 4 -29.52 -60.64 -20.71
CA SER A 4 -28.92 -59.30 -20.59
C SER A 4 -27.56 -59.32 -19.87
N ALA A 5 -26.64 -58.41 -20.24
CA ALA A 5 -25.83 -57.60 -19.32
C ALA A 5 -25.02 -56.56 -20.12
N LEU A 6 -25.35 -55.26 -20.06
CA LEU A 6 -24.95 -54.25 -19.07
C LEU A 6 -23.53 -53.67 -19.28
N ALA A 7 -23.52 -52.44 -19.80
CA ALA A 7 -22.66 -51.30 -19.49
C ALA A 7 -21.27 -51.52 -18.87
N ARG A 8 -20.25 -50.85 -19.44
CA ARG A 8 -19.49 -49.79 -18.73
C ARG A 8 -18.49 -49.08 -19.65
N ALA A 9 -18.79 -47.81 -19.91
CA ALA A 9 -17.82 -46.84 -20.43
C ALA A 9 -16.72 -46.63 -19.38
N THR A 10 -15.45 -46.73 -19.79
CA THR A 10 -14.31 -46.27 -19.00
C THR A 10 -13.51 -45.27 -19.84
N LEU A 11 -13.73 -43.99 -19.55
CA LEU A 11 -13.04 -42.85 -20.14
C LEU A 11 -11.65 -42.73 -19.48
N ALA A 12 -10.60 -43.19 -20.14
CA ALA A 12 -9.24 -43.11 -19.62
C ALA A 12 -8.59 -41.76 -20.00
N ARG A 13 -8.82 -40.77 -19.13
CA ARG A 13 -7.92 -39.72 -18.64
C ARG A 13 -6.86 -39.15 -19.62
N SER A 14 -7.14 -37.98 -20.18
CA SER A 14 -6.16 -37.11 -20.83
C SER A 14 -5.24 -36.44 -19.79
N SER A 15 -3.95 -36.72 -19.86
CA SER A 15 -2.88 -36.07 -19.11
C SER A 15 -2.43 -34.79 -19.81
N VAL A 16 -3.10 -33.67 -19.53
CA VAL A 16 -2.60 -32.35 -19.94
C VAL A 16 -1.48 -31.95 -19.00
N ALA A 17 -0.24 -32.06 -19.49
CA ALA A 17 0.94 -31.55 -18.82
C ALA A 17 0.78 -30.04 -18.60
N ARG A 18 0.68 -29.62 -17.33
CA ARG A 18 0.69 -28.21 -16.94
C ARG A 18 2.12 -27.71 -17.09
N LEU A 19 2.40 -26.88 -18.10
CA LEU A 19 3.62 -26.08 -18.16
C LEU A 19 3.67 -25.19 -16.91
N GLY A 20 4.58 -25.51 -15.99
CA GLY A 20 4.90 -24.66 -14.86
C GLY A 20 5.60 -23.40 -15.35
N ALA A 21 4.89 -22.28 -15.33
CA ALA A 21 5.49 -20.98 -15.52
C ALA A 21 6.33 -20.62 -14.27
N SER A 22 7.63 -20.89 -14.32
CA SER A 22 8.62 -20.41 -13.36
C SER A 22 8.71 -18.89 -13.47
N ARG A 23 7.98 -18.15 -12.62
CA ARG A 23 8.12 -16.70 -12.49
C ARG A 23 9.44 -16.40 -11.76
N THR A 24 10.43 -15.90 -12.47
CA THR A 24 11.66 -15.32 -11.91
C THR A 24 11.35 -13.98 -11.24
N LEU A 25 10.99 -13.99 -9.96
CA LEU A 25 10.76 -12.78 -9.16
C LEU A 25 12.06 -12.35 -8.44
N ALA A 26 13.06 -11.88 -9.19
CA ALA A 26 14.34 -11.44 -8.61
C ALA A 26 14.56 -9.91 -8.61
N VAL A 27 13.63 -9.12 -9.17
CA VAL A 27 13.72 -7.64 -9.19
C VAL A 27 13.20 -6.99 -7.90
N ALA A 28 12.59 -7.75 -6.98
CA ALA A 28 11.98 -7.18 -5.78
C ALA A 28 12.97 -6.89 -4.62
N ALA A 29 14.24 -7.32 -4.72
CA ALA A 29 15.16 -7.32 -3.59
C ALA A 29 15.94 -5.99 -3.38
N GLU A 30 16.15 -5.18 -4.43
CA GLU A 30 17.01 -3.98 -4.32
C GLU A 30 16.41 -2.81 -3.53
N HIS A 31 15.08 -2.76 -3.35
CA HIS A 31 14.39 -1.63 -2.74
C HIS A 31 13.66 -2.00 -1.45
N ARG A 32 14.03 -3.13 -0.84
CA ARG A 32 13.44 -3.56 0.43
C ARG A 32 14.03 -2.72 1.59
N PRO A 33 13.21 -2.32 2.58
CA PRO A 33 13.72 -1.72 3.80
C PRO A 33 14.74 -2.62 4.52
N PRO A 34 15.73 -2.04 5.22
CA PRO A 34 16.72 -2.79 5.99
C PRO A 34 16.13 -3.56 7.18
N VAL A 35 14.97 -3.12 7.70
CA VAL A 35 14.28 -3.76 8.83
C VAL A 35 12.94 -4.34 8.38
N ASP A 36 12.73 -5.63 8.66
CA ASP A 36 11.45 -6.29 8.40
C ASP A 36 10.44 -5.97 9.52
N LEU A 37 9.71 -4.86 9.35
CA LEU A 37 8.58 -4.51 10.22
C LEU A 37 7.27 -5.10 9.69
N HIS A 38 6.41 -5.53 10.62
CA HIS A 38 5.12 -6.14 10.33
C HIS A 38 3.98 -5.41 11.04
N GLY A 39 2.78 -5.48 10.44
CA GLY A 39 1.59 -4.81 10.94
C GLY A 39 0.97 -3.86 9.92
N ILE A 40 -0.14 -3.23 10.29
CA ILE A 40 -0.89 -2.35 9.38
C ILE A 40 -0.06 -1.12 9.00
N HIS A 41 0.56 -0.45 9.97
CA HIS A 41 1.38 0.73 9.72
C HIS A 41 2.64 0.39 8.91
N ALA A 42 3.29 -0.72 9.26
CA ALA A 42 4.46 -1.22 8.55
C ALA A 42 4.16 -1.53 7.07
N ARG A 43 2.97 -2.05 6.74
CA ARG A 43 2.59 -2.27 5.33
C ARG A 43 2.57 -0.98 4.51
N TYR A 44 2.07 0.11 5.08
CA TYR A 44 2.10 1.42 4.40
C TYR A 44 3.51 1.98 4.35
N ALA A 45 4.24 1.96 5.46
CA ALA A 45 5.61 2.45 5.54
C ALA A 45 6.54 1.72 4.56
N ASN A 46 6.48 0.38 4.50
CA ASN A 46 7.24 -0.45 3.57
C ASN A 46 6.90 -0.11 2.11
N ALA A 47 5.61 0.06 1.78
CA ALA A 47 5.20 0.42 0.43
C ALA A 47 5.72 1.80 0.02
N THR A 48 5.66 2.78 0.92
CA THR A 48 6.22 4.12 0.72
C THR A 48 7.73 4.08 0.57
N TYR A 49 8.43 3.29 1.38
CA TYR A 49 9.89 3.12 1.28
C TYR A 49 10.28 2.54 -0.07
N VAL A 50 9.62 1.48 -0.51
CA VAL A 50 9.87 0.87 -1.83
C VAL A 50 9.61 1.89 -2.95
N ALA A 51 8.54 2.68 -2.86
CA ALA A 51 8.23 3.70 -3.84
C ALA A 51 9.28 4.83 -3.86
N ALA A 52 9.70 5.30 -2.69
CA ALA A 52 10.70 6.36 -2.52
C ALA A 52 12.12 5.91 -2.91
N SER A 53 12.48 4.66 -2.64
CA SER A 53 13.74 4.04 -3.04
C SER A 53 13.82 3.91 -4.56
N LYS A 54 12.72 3.50 -5.21
CA LYS A 54 12.62 3.47 -6.69
C LYS A 54 12.75 4.83 -7.34
N SER A 55 12.24 5.88 -6.70
CA SER A 55 12.33 7.26 -7.22
C SER A 55 13.61 7.98 -6.79
N GLY A 56 14.43 7.40 -5.90
CA GLY A 56 15.62 8.05 -5.34
C GLY A 56 15.29 9.28 -4.48
N THR A 57 14.11 9.32 -3.86
CA THR A 57 13.64 10.49 -3.07
C THR A 57 13.40 10.16 -1.60
N LEU A 58 14.16 9.21 -1.04
CA LEU A 58 14.03 8.74 0.34
C LEU A 58 14.11 9.90 1.36
N ASP A 59 15.21 10.66 1.36
CA ASP A 59 15.43 11.77 2.32
C ASP A 59 14.36 12.87 2.20
N LYS A 60 13.91 13.14 0.97
CA LYS A 60 12.86 14.14 0.71
C LYS A 60 11.52 13.69 1.29
N VAL A 61 11.15 12.44 1.06
CA VAL A 61 9.89 11.86 1.58
C VAL A 61 9.92 11.87 3.11
N GLU A 62 11.04 11.51 3.73
CA GLU A 62 11.18 11.57 5.19
C GLU A 62 10.93 12.98 5.74
N THR A 63 11.60 13.98 5.16
CA THR A 63 11.46 15.38 5.59
C THR A 63 10.02 15.88 5.41
N GLU A 64 9.37 15.54 4.29
CA GLU A 64 7.98 15.90 4.02
C GLU A 64 7.03 15.25 5.02
N LEU A 65 7.20 13.96 5.33
CA LEU A 65 6.39 13.24 6.30
C LEU A 65 6.54 13.80 7.72
N ALA A 66 7.77 14.17 8.12
CA ALA A 66 8.03 14.83 9.38
C ALA A 66 7.35 16.21 9.45
N ALA A 67 7.40 16.99 8.36
CA ALA A 67 6.74 18.29 8.27
C ALA A 67 5.20 18.19 8.32
N ILE A 68 4.62 17.18 7.66
CA ILE A 68 3.18 16.88 7.73
C ILE A 68 2.78 16.51 9.17
N LYS A 69 3.56 15.66 9.84
CA LYS A 69 3.33 15.30 11.25
C LYS A 69 3.40 16.53 12.15
N ALA A 70 4.40 17.39 11.97
CA ALA A 70 4.53 18.64 12.73
C ALA A 70 3.33 19.58 12.50
N THR A 71 2.87 19.70 11.25
CA THR A 71 1.69 20.51 10.89
C THR A 71 0.42 19.95 11.53
N ALA A 72 0.26 18.62 11.55
CA ALA A 72 -0.85 17.95 12.25
C ALA A 72 -0.84 18.24 13.74
N THR A 73 0.32 18.29 14.38
CA THR A 73 0.41 18.65 15.80
C THR A 73 0.22 20.13 16.08
N SER A 74 0.64 21.01 15.17
CA SER A 74 0.58 22.46 15.36
C SER A 74 -0.79 23.06 15.03
N SER A 75 -1.59 22.43 14.17
CA SER A 75 -2.89 22.91 13.73
C SER A 75 -4.02 21.99 14.21
N PRO A 76 -4.78 22.36 15.25
CA PRO A 76 -5.91 21.59 15.74
C PRO A 76 -7.00 21.36 14.67
N ALA A 77 -7.14 22.30 13.74
CA ALA A 77 -8.06 22.18 12.61
C ALA A 77 -7.63 21.06 11.65
N PHE A 78 -6.32 20.95 11.38
CA PHE A 78 -5.79 19.89 10.52
C PHE A 78 -5.85 18.52 11.22
N ALA A 79 -5.53 18.44 12.51
CA ALA A 79 -5.72 17.22 13.30
C ALA A 79 -7.19 16.75 13.28
N SER A 80 -8.12 17.66 13.56
CA SER A 80 -9.56 17.37 13.51
C SER A 80 -9.99 16.88 12.13
N PHE A 81 -9.45 17.47 11.06
CA PHE A 81 -9.73 17.01 9.70
C PHE A 81 -9.26 15.56 9.47
N LEU A 82 -8.04 15.21 9.90
CA LEU A 82 -7.48 13.86 9.73
C LEU A 82 -8.34 12.80 10.44
N GLU A 83 -8.87 13.12 11.62
CA GLU A 83 -9.64 12.19 12.46
C GLU A 83 -11.15 12.16 12.14
N ASN A 84 -11.69 13.21 11.51
CA ASN A 84 -13.13 13.34 11.30
C ASN A 84 -13.69 12.24 10.35
N PRO A 85 -14.59 11.35 10.84
CA PRO A 85 -15.21 10.30 10.02
C PRO A 85 -16.44 10.77 9.23
N LEU A 86 -16.93 12.00 9.45
CA LEU A 86 -18.12 12.54 8.80
C LEU A 86 -17.87 12.99 7.36
N ILE A 87 -16.61 13.20 6.98
CA ILE A 87 -16.22 13.56 5.62
C ILE A 87 -16.12 12.26 4.81
N SER A 88 -16.81 12.21 3.66
CA SER A 88 -16.70 11.07 2.75
C SER A 88 -15.26 10.88 2.27
N ARG A 89 -14.88 9.64 2.01
CA ARG A 89 -13.52 9.28 1.59
C ARG A 89 -13.09 10.04 0.34
N ASP A 90 -13.98 10.13 -0.64
CA ASP A 90 -13.73 10.83 -1.91
C ASP A 90 -13.48 12.33 -1.70
N ASN A 91 -14.29 12.98 -0.86
CA ASN A 91 -14.09 14.41 -0.53
C ASN A 91 -12.80 14.61 0.26
N LYS A 92 -12.45 13.66 1.13
CA LYS A 92 -11.22 13.71 1.93
C LYS A 92 -9.99 13.55 1.05
N GLU A 93 -10.04 12.64 0.08
CA GLU A 93 -8.99 12.44 -0.91
C GLU A 93 -8.81 13.69 -1.80
N ALA A 94 -9.90 14.26 -2.31
CA ALA A 94 -9.87 15.49 -3.10
C ALA A 94 -9.25 16.64 -2.30
N GLN A 95 -9.66 16.84 -1.05
CA GLN A 95 -9.07 17.88 -0.20
C GLN A 95 -7.58 17.66 0.08
N VAL A 96 -7.16 16.41 0.30
CA VAL A 96 -5.73 16.08 0.44
C VAL A 96 -4.97 16.40 -0.85
N GLN A 97 -5.54 16.07 -2.02
CA GLN A 97 -4.97 16.43 -3.31
C GLN A 97 -4.91 17.94 -3.53
N ASP A 98 -5.92 18.70 -3.13
CA ASP A 98 -5.91 20.16 -3.26
C ASP A 98 -4.87 20.81 -2.32
N MET A 99 -4.74 20.28 -1.11
CA MET A 99 -3.78 20.79 -0.12
C MET A 99 -2.32 20.52 -0.51
N LEU A 100 -2.05 19.31 -1.03
CA LEU A 100 -0.69 18.78 -1.26
C LEU A 100 -0.28 18.72 -2.74
N GLY A 101 -1.23 18.69 -3.68
CA GLY A 101 -1.01 18.41 -5.11
C GLY A 101 -0.38 19.53 -5.94
N GLY A 102 -0.16 20.72 -5.37
CA GLY A 102 0.50 21.84 -6.03
C GLY A 102 2.03 21.76 -6.11
N GLY A 103 2.62 20.56 -6.14
CA GLY A 103 4.08 20.37 -6.15
C GLY A 103 4.78 20.70 -4.82
N LYS A 104 4.01 20.83 -3.73
CA LYS A 104 4.55 21.07 -2.38
C LYS A 104 5.22 19.85 -1.77
N VAL A 105 4.83 18.67 -2.23
CA VAL A 105 5.35 17.38 -1.78
C VAL A 105 5.70 16.51 -2.98
N THR A 106 6.54 15.51 -2.74
CA THR A 106 6.86 14.49 -3.73
C THR A 106 5.61 13.69 -4.13
N PRO A 107 5.59 13.13 -5.35
CA PRO A 107 4.49 12.26 -5.80
C PRO A 107 4.29 11.05 -4.88
N VAL A 108 5.37 10.54 -4.26
CA VAL A 108 5.31 9.41 -3.33
C VAL A 108 4.55 9.78 -2.06
N THR A 109 4.85 10.93 -1.47
CA THR A 109 4.13 11.45 -0.30
C THR A 109 2.66 11.71 -0.61
N LEU A 110 2.36 12.32 -1.77
CA LEU A 110 0.99 12.56 -2.21
C LEU A 110 0.22 11.24 -2.31
N ASN A 111 0.77 10.24 -3.00
CA ASN A 111 0.16 8.93 -3.17
C ASN A 111 -0.09 8.20 -1.84
N LEU A 112 0.82 8.34 -0.86
CA LEU A 112 0.59 7.80 0.48
C LEU A 112 -0.62 8.48 1.13
N MET A 113 -0.67 9.82 1.13
CA MET A 113 -1.74 10.56 1.79
C MET A 113 -3.10 10.32 1.14
N THR A 114 -3.18 10.25 -0.19
CA THR A 114 -4.42 9.89 -0.90
C THR A 114 -4.86 8.47 -0.59
N THR A 115 -3.92 7.51 -0.57
CA THR A 115 -4.21 6.13 -0.19
C THR A 115 -4.75 6.05 1.25
N LEU A 116 -4.19 6.81 2.19
CA LEU A 116 -4.69 6.86 3.55
C LEU A 116 -6.07 7.52 3.64
N ALA A 117 -6.32 8.56 2.85
CA ALA A 117 -7.62 9.22 2.77
C ALA A 117 -8.70 8.25 2.26
N GLY A 118 -8.45 7.57 1.14
CA GLY A 118 -9.38 6.60 0.55
C GLY A 118 -9.64 5.38 1.43
N ASN A 119 -8.68 5.00 2.28
CA ASN A 119 -8.84 3.88 3.23
C ASN A 119 -9.35 4.32 4.62
N ALA A 120 -9.69 5.59 4.83
CA ALA A 120 -10.06 6.15 6.14
C ALA A 120 -9.02 5.89 7.24
N ARG A 121 -7.73 5.97 6.88
CA ARG A 121 -6.57 5.70 7.75
C ARG A 121 -5.68 6.92 8.00
N LEU A 122 -6.18 8.12 7.70
CA LEU A 122 -5.43 9.37 7.95
C LEU A 122 -5.13 9.59 9.44
N ALA A 123 -6.01 9.14 10.34
CA ALA A 123 -5.76 9.20 11.79
C ALA A 123 -4.53 8.37 12.23
N ASP A 124 -4.21 7.30 11.51
CA ASP A 124 -3.01 6.50 11.74
C ASP A 124 -1.74 7.10 11.10
N GLY A 125 -1.87 8.21 10.38
CA GLY A 125 -0.79 8.90 9.69
C GLY A 125 0.45 9.11 10.57
N PRO A 126 0.35 9.69 11.78
CA PRO A 126 1.50 9.90 12.66
C PRO A 126 2.26 8.61 12.99
N LYS A 127 1.55 7.50 13.23
CA LYS A 127 2.17 6.19 13.52
C LYS A 127 2.88 5.62 12.30
N ILE A 128 2.34 5.84 11.11
CA ILE A 128 2.96 5.40 9.85
C ILE A 128 4.24 6.19 9.60
N VAL A 129 4.25 7.50 9.87
CA VAL A 129 5.46 8.34 9.80
C VAL A 129 6.52 7.84 10.77
N ASP A 130 6.15 7.53 12.01
CA ASP A 130 7.09 6.98 13.00
C ASP A 130 7.63 5.61 12.59
N THR A 131 6.76 4.76 12.01
CA THR A 131 7.19 3.45 11.48
C THR A 131 8.13 3.63 10.29
N TYR A 132 7.88 4.63 9.43
CA TYR A 132 8.76 4.94 8.30
C TYR A 132 10.13 5.42 8.76
N ALA A 133 10.19 6.27 9.79
CA ALA A 133 11.45 6.71 10.40
C ALA A 133 12.26 5.56 11.03
N GLN A 134 11.61 4.47 11.45
CA GLN A 134 12.30 3.26 11.93
C GLN A 134 12.87 2.39 10.81
N LEU A 135 12.41 2.58 9.57
CA LEU A 135 12.87 1.83 8.39
C LEU A 135 14.04 2.49 7.66
N MET A 136 14.29 3.77 7.92
CA MET A 136 15.41 4.54 7.37
C MET A 136 16.66 4.27 8.22
#